data_AF-A0A8B8TPI9-F1
#
_entry.id   AF-A0A8B8TPI9-F1
#
_cell.length_a   1.000
_cell.length_b   1.000
_cell.length_c   1.000
_cell.angle_alpha   90.00
_cell.angle_beta   90.00
_cell.angle_gamma   90.00
#
_symmetry.space_group_name_H-M   'P 1'
#
loop_
_entity.id
_entity.type
_entity.pdbx_description
1 polymer ?
#
loop_
_entity_poly.entity_id
_entity_poly.type
_entity_poly.pdbx_seq_one_letter_code
_entity_poly.pdbx_strand_id
1 'polypeptide(L)'
;MAAGEPGDLGGYYFRYLPQKTFQSLSTPETTSRLRQWSMLGRIKAQSFGFDQTFQAYRKDDFVMAFFKDPNVIPNLKLLSESSGQWITLGFASRRLRKI
;
A
#
# COMPACT_ATOMS: atom_id res chain seq x y z
N MET A 1 10.59 -10.35 -38.71
CA MET A 1 10.67 -11.53 -37.82
C MET A 1 11.67 -11.21 -36.72
N ALA A 2 11.17 -10.96 -35.52
CA ALA A 2 11.85 -10.98 -34.22
C ALA A 2 10.81 -10.47 -33.20
N ALA A 3 9.83 -11.34 -32.90
CA ALA A 3 9.01 -11.13 -31.70
C ALA A 3 9.98 -11.34 -30.54
N GLY A 4 10.28 -10.27 -29.80
CA GLY A 4 11.05 -10.36 -28.58
C GLY A 4 10.35 -11.34 -27.65
N GLU A 5 11.10 -12.37 -27.25
CA GLU A 5 10.73 -13.32 -26.21
C GLU A 5 10.02 -12.59 -25.04
N PRO A 6 8.88 -13.07 -24.53
CA PRO A 6 8.40 -12.67 -23.23
C PRO A 6 9.30 -13.34 -22.19
N GLY A 7 10.54 -12.87 -22.09
CA GLY A 7 11.44 -13.21 -20.99
C GLY A 7 10.69 -12.87 -19.70
N ASP A 8 10.46 -13.90 -18.89
CA ASP A 8 10.01 -13.88 -17.50
C ASP A 8 9.46 -12.51 -17.07
N LEU A 9 8.13 -12.35 -17.07
CA LEU A 9 7.43 -11.10 -16.74
C LEU A 9 7.85 -10.62 -15.34
N GLY A 10 9.00 -9.93 -15.28
CA GLY A 10 9.72 -9.59 -14.06
C GLY A 10 8.76 -8.91 -13.11
N GLY A 11 8.35 -9.67 -12.11
CA GLY A 11 7.36 -9.22 -11.14
C GLY A 11 7.88 -7.96 -10.46
N TYR A 12 7.04 -6.95 -10.34
CA TYR A 12 7.35 -5.82 -9.48
C TYR A 12 7.60 -6.36 -8.06
N TYR A 13 8.70 -5.93 -7.45
CA TYR A 13 9.07 -6.31 -6.10
C TYR A 13 9.00 -5.08 -5.21
N PHE A 14 8.19 -5.18 -4.15
CA PHE A 14 7.93 -4.05 -3.27
C PHE A 14 8.62 -4.24 -1.92
N ARG A 15 9.43 -3.26 -1.52
CA ARG A 15 10.10 -3.23 -0.23
C ARG A 15 9.36 -2.32 0.72
N TYR A 16 8.89 -2.86 1.85
CA TYR A 16 8.31 -2.04 2.90
C TYR A 16 9.38 -1.16 3.57
N LEU A 17 9.11 0.13 3.69
CA LEU A 17 10.02 1.12 4.28
C LEU A 17 9.39 1.70 5.57
N PRO A 18 9.49 1.02 6.72
CA PRO A 18 8.83 1.45 7.97
C PRO A 18 9.41 2.74 8.55
N GLN A 19 10.68 3.01 8.25
CA GLN A 19 11.46 4.13 8.81
C GLN A 19 11.23 5.47 8.10
N LYS A 20 10.54 5.47 6.95
CA LYS A 20 10.20 6.71 6.25
C LYS A 20 8.94 7.29 6.88
N THR A 21 9.14 8.34 7.67
CA THR A 21 8.06 9.09 8.32
C THR A 21 7.57 10.22 7.42
N PHE A 22 6.30 10.58 7.57
CA PHE A 22 5.66 11.63 6.78
C PHE A 22 5.42 12.84 7.66
N GLN A 23 6.40 13.75 7.71
CA GLN A 23 6.33 14.94 8.56
C GLN A 23 5.08 15.77 8.30
N SER A 24 4.60 15.81 7.04
CA SER A 24 3.37 16.50 6.67
C SER A 24 2.13 16.06 7.47
N LEU A 25 2.09 14.81 7.96
CA LEU A 25 1.00 14.29 8.79
C LEU A 25 1.25 14.44 10.30
N SER A 26 2.46 14.85 10.70
CA SER A 26 2.87 14.96 12.10
C SER A 26 3.02 16.40 12.58
N THR A 27 2.99 17.39 11.69
CA THR A 27 3.06 18.81 12.08
C THR A 27 1.85 19.22 12.94
N PRO A 28 2.04 20.14 13.91
CA PRO A 28 0.95 20.61 14.78
C PRO A 28 -0.24 21.18 14.00
N GLU A 29 0.02 21.92 12.92
CA GLU A 29 -1.01 22.55 12.10
C GLU A 29 -1.83 21.48 11.36
N THR A 30 -1.18 20.46 10.79
CA THR A 30 -1.88 19.39 10.09
C THR A 30 -2.65 18.53 11.07
N THR A 31 -2.07 18.16 12.21
CA THR A 31 -2.76 17.34 13.22
C THR A 31 -3.97 18.07 13.82
N SER A 32 -3.89 19.39 14.02
CA SER A 32 -5.01 20.25 14.42
C SER A 32 -6.14 20.20 13.38
N ARG A 33 -5.84 20.39 12.09
CA ARG A 33 -6.82 20.24 11.00
C ARG A 33 -7.40 18.83 10.98
N LEU A 34 -6.56 17.78 10.95
CA LEU A 34 -7.03 16.40 10.96
C LEU A 34 -7.97 16.11 12.13
N ARG A 35 -7.76 16.74 13.30
CA ARG A 35 -8.69 16.64 14.44
C ARG A 35 -10.03 17.30 14.16
N GLN A 36 -10.04 18.52 13.61
CA GLN A 36 -11.29 19.24 13.25
C GLN A 36 -12.16 18.43 12.29
N TRP A 37 -11.55 17.73 11.32
CA TRP A 37 -12.25 16.90 10.36
C TRP A 37 -12.53 15.47 10.85
N SER A 38 -12.24 15.15 12.11
CA SER A 38 -12.34 13.78 12.66
C SER A 38 -11.55 12.73 11.84
N MET A 39 -10.44 13.15 11.23
CA MET A 39 -9.53 12.33 10.43
C MET A 39 -8.26 11.94 11.18
N LEU A 40 -7.98 12.58 12.32
CA LEU A 40 -6.82 12.27 13.15
C LEU A 40 -6.89 10.80 13.60
N GLY A 41 -5.84 10.03 13.29
CA GLY A 41 -5.79 8.58 13.57
C GLY A 41 -6.55 7.70 12.58
N ARG A 42 -7.36 8.27 11.68
CA ARG A 42 -8.06 7.57 10.58
C ARG A 42 -7.34 7.64 9.24
N ILE A 43 -6.32 8.49 9.13
CA ILE A 43 -5.41 8.55 7.99
C ILE A 43 -4.04 8.03 8.41
N LYS A 44 -3.43 7.23 7.54
CA LYS A 44 -2.08 6.73 7.70
C LYS A 44 -1.37 6.69 6.37
N ALA A 45 -0.14 7.17 6.33
CA ALA A 45 0.74 7.02 5.18
C ALA A 45 1.74 5.87 5.45
N GLN A 46 1.99 5.10 4.41
CA GLN A 46 3.01 4.04 4.38
C GLN A 46 3.78 4.15 3.08
N SER A 47 5.06 3.83 3.12
CA SER A 47 5.92 3.85 1.94
C SER A 47 6.40 2.44 1.59
N PHE A 48 6.36 2.17 0.30
CA PHE A 48 6.97 1.00 -0.32
C PHE A 48 7.90 1.50 -1.44
N GLY A 49 9.10 0.93 -1.51
CA GLY A 49 10.04 1.19 -2.60
C GLY A 49 9.97 0.07 -3.64
N PHE A 50 10.32 0.38 -4.89
CA PHE A 50 10.52 -0.58 -5.97
C PHE A 50 11.65 -0.08 -6.87
N ASP A 51 12.43 -0.99 -7.43
CA ASP A 51 13.63 -0.67 -8.23
C ASP A 51 13.47 -1.00 -9.72
N GLN A 52 12.33 -1.59 -10.10
CA GLN A 52 12.06 -1.99 -11.49
C GLN A 52 11.62 -0.82 -12.36
N THR A 53 11.90 -0.90 -13.66
CA THR A 53 11.46 0.11 -14.63
C THR A 53 9.93 0.17 -14.70
N PHE A 54 9.38 1.36 -14.44
CA PHE A 54 7.96 1.62 -14.59
C PHE A 54 7.64 2.12 -16.01
N GLN A 55 6.62 1.52 -16.62
CA GLN A 55 6.08 1.94 -17.92
C GLN A 55 4.62 2.32 -17.76
N ALA A 56 4.23 3.52 -18.19
CA ALA A 56 2.90 4.07 -17.93
C ALA A 56 1.74 3.18 -18.42
N TYR A 57 1.93 2.47 -19.54
CA TYR A 57 0.92 1.55 -20.07
C TYR A 57 0.73 0.28 -19.22
N ARG A 58 1.67 -0.04 -18.33
CA ARG A 58 1.61 -1.17 -17.38
C ARG A 58 1.08 -0.76 -16.00
N LYS A 59 0.46 0.41 -15.88
CA LYS A 59 -0.06 0.92 -14.59
C LYS A 59 -0.99 -0.09 -13.91
N ASP A 60 -1.84 -0.78 -14.68
CA ASP A 60 -2.82 -1.71 -14.13
C ASP A 60 -2.14 -2.98 -13.63
N ASP A 61 -1.16 -3.52 -14.39
CA ASP A 61 -0.31 -4.63 -13.94
C ASP A 61 0.49 -4.28 -12.68
N PHE A 62 1.03 -3.06 -12.61
CA PHE A 62 1.77 -2.57 -11.46
C PHE A 62 0.91 -2.54 -10.20
N VAL A 63 -0.32 -1.99 -10.32
CA VAL A 63 -1.27 -1.95 -9.20
C VAL A 63 -1.69 -3.36 -8.79
N MET A 64 -1.97 -4.25 -9.75
CA MET A 64 -2.31 -5.65 -9.44
C MET A 64 -1.15 -6.38 -8.77
N ALA A 65 0.08 -6.16 -9.20
CA ALA A 65 1.27 -6.74 -8.58
C ALA A 65 1.45 -6.25 -7.14
N PHE A 66 1.23 -4.95 -6.89
CA PHE A 66 1.32 -4.37 -5.54
C PHE A 66 0.42 -5.07 -4.53
N PHE A 67 -0.87 -5.24 -4.84
CA PHE A 67 -1.82 -5.85 -3.90
C PHE A 67 -1.65 -7.38 -3.75
N LYS A 68 -0.89 -8.02 -4.64
CA LYS A 68 -0.57 -9.45 -4.59
C LYS A 68 0.81 -9.74 -3.99
N ASP A 69 1.61 -8.71 -3.75
CA ASP A 69 2.99 -8.86 -3.31
C ASP A 69 3.07 -9.41 -1.87
N PRO A 70 3.94 -10.42 -1.62
CA PRO A 70 4.05 -11.08 -0.31
C PRO A 70 4.61 -10.17 0.79
N ASN A 71 5.30 -9.08 0.46
CA ASN A 71 5.74 -8.07 1.41
C ASN A 71 4.70 -6.97 1.62
N VAL A 72 3.83 -6.69 0.64
CA VAL A 72 2.74 -5.70 0.79
C VAL A 72 1.61 -6.25 1.65
N ILE A 73 1.13 -7.47 1.37
CA ILE A 73 -0.02 -8.08 2.07
C ILE A 73 0.09 -8.04 3.61
N PRO A 74 1.21 -8.45 4.24
CA PRO A 74 1.31 -8.42 5.70
C PRO A 74 1.57 -7.02 6.28
N ASN A 75 2.02 -6.05 5.48
CA ASN A 75 2.47 -4.74 5.98
C ASN A 75 1.48 -3.61 5.68
N LEU A 76 0.72 -3.68 4.60
CA LEU A 76 -0.24 -2.64 4.22
C LEU A 76 -1.38 -2.58 5.23
N LYS A 77 -1.55 -1.43 5.86
CA LYS A 77 -2.54 -1.17 6.89
C LYS A 77 -3.81 -0.60 6.26
N LEU A 78 -4.94 -1.13 6.73
CA LEU A 78 -6.28 -0.74 6.36
C LEU A 78 -7.04 -0.39 7.63
N LEU A 79 -7.88 0.63 7.57
CA LEU A 79 -8.76 0.96 8.70
C LEU A 79 -9.97 0.03 8.64
N SER A 80 -10.17 -0.77 9.68
CA SER A 80 -11.37 -1.60 9.81
C SER A 80 -12.58 -0.71 10.10
N GLU A 81 -13.59 -0.74 9.23
CA GLU A 81 -14.83 0.03 9.42
C GLU A 81 -15.60 -0.41 10.68
N SER A 82 -15.55 -1.70 11.01
CA SER A 82 -16.28 -2.28 12.14
C SER A 82 -15.66 -1.99 13.51
N SER A 83 -14.33 -1.87 13.60
CA SER A 83 -13.63 -1.70 14.88
C SER A 83 -12.90 -0.36 15.01
N GLY A 84 -12.78 0.42 13.94
CA GLY A 84 -11.98 1.64 13.90
C GLY A 84 -10.48 1.38 14.11
N GLN A 85 -10.04 0.11 14.08
CA GLN A 85 -8.66 -0.28 14.30
C GLN A 85 -7.93 -0.52 12.98
N TRP A 86 -6.64 -0.22 12.97
CA TRP A 86 -5.76 -0.54 11.85
C TRP A 86 -5.44 -2.03 11.82
N ILE A 87 -5.89 -2.71 10.77
CA ILE A 87 -5.57 -4.11 10.47
C ILE A 87 -4.65 -4.19 9.25
N THR A 88 -4.07 -5.35 8.96
CA THR A 88 -3.27 -5.55 7.75
C THR A 88 -4.11 -6.19 6.63
N LEU A 89 -3.76 -5.96 5.37
CA LEU A 89 -4.46 -6.52 4.20
C LEU A 89 -4.59 -8.06 4.28
N GLY A 90 -3.53 -8.74 4.73
CA GLY A 90 -3.54 -10.20 4.94
C GLY A 90 -4.49 -10.68 6.05
N PHE A 91 -4.89 -9.81 6.98
CA PHE A 91 -5.90 -10.12 8.00
C PHE A 91 -7.32 -9.85 7.48
N ALA A 92 -7.51 -8.74 6.75
CA ALA A 92 -8.79 -8.39 6.13
C ALA A 92 -9.27 -9.47 5.15
N SER A 93 -8.39 -9.94 4.27
CA SER A 93 -8.70 -11.00 3.28
C SER A 93 -9.13 -12.32 3.92
N ARG A 94 -8.62 -12.67 5.10
CA ARG A 94 -9.02 -13.87 5.84
C ARG A 94 -10.40 -13.76 6.50
N ARG A 95 -10.82 -12.54 6.88
CA ARG A 95 -12.17 -12.31 7.43
C ARG A 95 -13.24 -12.38 6.34
N LEU A 96 -12.97 -11.87 5.13
CA LEU A 96 -13.92 -11.90 4.02
C LEU A 96 -14.21 -13.31 3.48
N ARG A 97 -13.33 -14.29 3.72
CA ARG A 97 -13.56 -15.70 3.34
C ARG A 97 -14.40 -16.50 4.36
N LYS A 98 -14.84 -15.89 5.46
CA LYS A 98 -15.61 -16.54 6.53
C LYS A 98 -17.08 -16.11 6.59
N ILE A 99 -17.56 -15.40 5.57
CA ILE A 99 -18.98 -15.03 5.37
C ILE A 99 -19.45 -15.76 4.12
#